data_AF-A0A8T4SXM8-F1
#
_entry.id   AF-A0A8T4SXM8-F1
#
_cell.length_a   1.000
_cell.length_b   1.000
_cell.length_c   1.000
_cell.angle_alpha   90.00
_cell.angle_beta   90.00
_cell.angle_gamma   90.00
#
_symmetry.space_group_name_H-M   'P 1'
#
loop_
_entity.id
_entity.type
_entity.pdbx_description
1 polymer ?
#
loop_
_entity_poly.entity_id
_entity_poly.type
_entity_poly.pdbx_seq_one_letter_code
_entity_poly.pdbx_strand_id
1 'polypeptide(L)'
;IFAKSAGCLVVLKGIAEKRIHPKKCMFAGVPVRWSEKNNLPIQEWLKKNKIPTIIVQKTEDPAIHVSQLKILLQELKVENYTIEEIPGNDHHYENIKQIKEMILKGA
;
A
#
# COMPACT_ATOMS: atom_id res chain seq x y z
N ILE A 1 -7.35 -6.55 6.56
CA ILE A 1 -8.07 -5.79 5.51
C ILE A 1 -7.28 -5.88 4.22
N PHE A 2 -7.92 -6.27 3.12
CA PHE A 2 -7.36 -6.12 1.78
C PHE A 2 -7.86 -4.80 1.19
N ALA A 3 -6.98 -4.03 0.56
CA ALA A 3 -7.34 -2.77 -0.09
C ALA A 3 -6.55 -2.57 -1.38
N LYS A 4 -7.17 -1.94 -2.38
CA LYS A 4 -6.59 -1.70 -3.69
C LYS A 4 -6.72 -0.23 -4.07
N SER A 5 -5.66 0.35 -4.62
CA SER A 5 -5.65 1.73 -5.12
C SER A 5 -6.19 2.72 -4.06
N ALA A 6 -7.21 3.52 -4.38
CA ALA A 6 -7.82 4.48 -3.45
C ALA A 6 -8.31 3.84 -2.13
N GLY A 7 -8.67 2.55 -2.14
CA GLY A 7 -9.01 1.83 -0.90
C GLY A 7 -7.86 1.80 0.11
N CYS A 8 -6.59 1.75 -0.35
CA CYS A 8 -5.42 1.83 0.51
C CYS A 8 -5.42 3.15 1.29
N LEU A 9 -5.78 4.26 0.63
CA LEU A 9 -5.85 5.58 1.27
C LEU A 9 -6.94 5.64 2.33
N VAL A 10 -8.11 5.05 2.06
CA VAL A 10 -9.22 4.98 3.04
C VAL A 10 -8.78 4.22 4.29
N VAL A 11 -8.11 3.07 4.12
CA VAL A 11 -7.62 2.27 5.23
C VAL A 11 -6.52 3.00 6.00
N LEU A 12 -5.54 3.58 5.29
CA LEU A 12 -4.46 4.36 5.89
C LEU A 12 -5.00 5.55 6.70
N LYS A 13 -5.97 6.29 6.16
CA LYS A 13 -6.67 7.37 6.86
C LYS A 13 -7.39 6.85 8.10
N GLY A 14 -8.15 5.77 7.97
CA GLY A 14 -8.88 5.15 9.09
C GLY A 14 -7.97 4.70 10.23
N ILE A 15 -6.79 4.14 9.90
CA ILE A 15 -5.75 3.79 10.88
C ILE A 15 -5.15 5.05 11.51
N ALA A 16 -4.77 6.03 10.69
CA ALA A 16 -4.16 7.29 11.16
C ALA A 16 -5.08 8.09 12.10
N GLU A 17 -6.38 8.04 11.86
CA GLU A 17 -7.42 8.65 12.70
C GLU A 17 -7.90 7.75 13.84
N LYS A 18 -7.31 6.56 14.02
CA LYS A 18 -7.68 5.56 15.04
C LYS A 18 -9.16 5.13 14.97
N ARG A 19 -9.78 5.20 13.78
CA ARG A 19 -11.16 4.74 13.55
C ARG A 19 -11.24 3.23 13.34
N ILE A 20 -10.16 2.63 12.84
CA ILE A 20 -10.05 1.18 12.63
C ILE A 20 -8.69 0.68 13.12
N HIS A 21 -8.66 -0.56 13.60
CA HIS A 21 -7.47 -1.21 14.13
C HIS A 21 -7.35 -2.64 13.58
N PRO A 22 -7.12 -2.80 12.26
CA PRO A 22 -7.00 -4.13 11.67
C PRO A 22 -5.78 -4.86 12.22
N LYS A 23 -5.88 -6.19 12.38
CA LYS A 23 -4.73 -7.02 12.80
C LYS A 23 -3.62 -7.10 11.75
N LYS A 24 -4.00 -7.05 10.46
CA LYS A 24 -3.11 -7.13 9.30
C LYS A 24 -3.74 -6.44 8.10
N CYS A 25 -2.90 -5.86 7.26
CA CYS A 25 -3.28 -5.23 5.99
C CYS A 25 -2.58 -5.89 4.81
N MET A 26 -3.26 -5.89 3.66
CA MET A 26 -2.64 -6.15 2.37
C MET A 26 -3.10 -5.09 1.38
N PHE A 27 -2.16 -4.34 0.84
CA PHE A 27 -2.38 -3.24 -0.08
C PHE A 27 -1.90 -3.62 -1.48
N ALA A 28 -2.69 -3.33 -2.50
CA ALA A 28 -2.33 -3.53 -3.90
C ALA A 28 -2.35 -2.19 -4.65
N GLY A 29 -1.21 -1.78 -5.18
CA GLY A 29 -1.06 -0.53 -5.93
C GLY A 29 -1.35 0.70 -5.08
N VAL A 30 -0.45 1.09 -4.18
CA VAL A 30 -0.66 2.27 -3.31
C VAL A 30 -0.54 3.54 -4.16
N PRO A 31 -1.59 4.38 -4.28
CA PRO A 31 -1.60 5.43 -5.29
C PRO A 31 -1.01 6.75 -4.77
N VAL A 32 0.30 6.76 -4.48
CA VAL A 32 0.98 7.89 -3.82
C VAL A 32 0.85 9.19 -4.62
N ARG A 33 1.23 9.18 -5.91
CA ARG A 33 1.18 10.39 -6.75
C ARG A 33 -0.25 10.91 -6.92
N TRP A 34 -1.24 10.02 -7.00
CA TRP A 34 -2.64 10.42 -7.06
C TRP A 34 -3.06 11.11 -5.76
N SER A 35 -2.65 10.58 -4.62
CA SER A 35 -2.92 11.17 -3.31
C SER A 35 -2.30 12.58 -3.20
N GLU A 36 -1.04 12.74 -3.60
CA GLU A 36 -0.34 14.02 -3.59
C GLU A 36 -1.02 15.05 -4.51
N LYS A 37 -1.39 14.64 -5.74
CA LYS A 37 -2.13 15.49 -6.69
C LYS A 37 -3.47 15.99 -6.13
N ASN A 38 -4.09 15.24 -5.21
CA ASN A 38 -5.35 15.58 -4.58
C ASN A 38 -5.18 16.20 -3.18
N ASN A 39 -3.96 16.65 -2.82
CA ASN A 39 -3.65 17.27 -1.53
C ASN A 39 -4.01 16.41 -0.31
N LEU A 40 -3.94 15.09 -0.46
CA LEU A 40 -4.19 14.15 0.64
C LEU A 40 -2.87 13.82 1.36
N PRO A 41 -2.83 13.86 2.71
CA PRO A 41 -1.60 13.74 3.50
C PRO A 41 -1.14 12.27 3.66
N ILE A 42 -0.91 11.57 2.53
CA ILE A 42 -0.55 10.15 2.53
C ILE A 42 0.73 9.84 3.29
N GLN A 43 1.74 10.70 3.21
CA GLN A 43 3.01 10.50 3.91
C GLN A 43 2.80 10.48 5.43
N GLU A 44 1.92 11.33 5.95
CA GLU A 44 1.55 11.31 7.36
C GLU A 44 0.79 10.03 7.73
N TRP A 45 -0.12 9.58 6.87
CA TRP A 45 -0.88 8.36 7.11
C TRP A 45 0.01 7.11 7.08
N LEU A 46 0.97 7.05 6.15
CA LEU A 46 1.97 5.99 6.08
C LEU A 46 2.84 5.95 7.34
N LYS A 47 3.33 7.11 7.80
CA LYS A 47 4.14 7.21 9.03
C LYS A 47 3.38 6.73 10.28
N LYS A 48 2.07 6.95 10.33
CA LYS A 48 1.18 6.52 11.43
C LYS A 48 0.78 5.04 11.32
N ASN A 49 0.98 4.39 10.18
CA ASN A 49 0.63 2.99 10.01
C ASN A 49 1.64 2.09 10.74
N LYS A 50 1.20 1.46 11.83
CA LYS A 50 1.97 0.46 12.58
C LYS A 50 1.45 -0.96 12.39
N ILE A 51 0.41 -1.13 11.56
CA ILE A 51 -0.22 -2.41 11.28
C ILE A 51 0.71 -3.25 10.39
N PRO A 52 0.92 -4.55 10.69
CA PRO A 52 1.59 -5.48 9.77
C PRO A 52 0.97 -5.42 8.38
N THR A 53 1.72 -4.93 7.38
CA THR A 53 1.20 -4.61 6.05
C THR A 53 2.02 -5.26 4.94
N ILE A 54 1.38 -6.06 4.10
CA ILE A 54 1.99 -6.51 2.84
C ILE A 54 1.59 -5.52 1.75
N ILE A 55 2.53 -5.00 0.98
CA ILE A 55 2.28 -4.10 -0.15
C ILE A 55 2.67 -4.80 -1.44
N VAL A 56 1.69 -5.11 -2.28
CA VAL A 56 1.91 -5.60 -3.63
C VAL A 56 1.96 -4.41 -4.57
N GLN A 57 3.08 -4.25 -5.28
CA GLN A 57 3.31 -3.10 -6.15
C GLN A 57 3.91 -3.55 -7.48
N LYS A 58 3.32 -3.07 -8.59
CA LYS A 58 3.89 -3.25 -9.92
C LYS A 58 5.17 -2.43 -10.09
N THR A 59 6.18 -2.99 -10.76
CA THR A 59 7.52 -2.38 -10.91
C THR A 59 7.45 -0.95 -11.45
N GLU A 60 6.64 -0.71 -12.48
CA GLU A 60 6.51 0.56 -13.18
C GLU A 60 5.10 1.15 -13.07
N ASP A 61 4.43 0.94 -11.95
CA ASP A 61 3.08 1.47 -11.73
C ASP A 61 3.08 3.01 -11.85
N PRO A 62 2.21 3.60 -12.69
CA PRO A 62 2.19 5.05 -12.92
C PRO A 62 1.82 5.84 -11.66
N ALA A 63 1.15 5.20 -10.69
CA ALA A 63 0.78 5.83 -9.43
C ALA A 63 1.97 5.95 -8.46
N ILE A 64 2.96 5.05 -8.55
CA ILE A 64 4.32 5.17 -7.99
C ILE A 64 5.18 3.96 -8.43
N HIS A 65 6.42 4.19 -8.89
CA HIS A 65 7.36 3.09 -9.11
C HIS A 65 7.71 2.41 -7.79
N VAL A 66 7.87 1.09 -7.80
CA VAL A 66 8.21 0.34 -6.58
C VAL A 66 9.51 0.79 -5.93
N SER A 67 10.51 1.21 -6.71
CA SER A 67 11.78 1.75 -6.21
C SER A 67 11.57 3.07 -5.45
N GLN A 68 10.74 3.96 -5.99
CA GLN A 68 10.37 5.22 -5.34
C GLN A 68 9.55 4.97 -4.07
N LEU A 69 8.65 3.97 -4.09
CA LEU A 69 7.89 3.58 -2.92
C LEU A 69 8.80 3.05 -1.80
N LYS A 70 9.80 2.22 -2.14
CA LYS A 70 10.81 1.73 -1.18
C LYS A 70 11.56 2.88 -0.51
N ILE A 71 12.04 3.85 -1.31
CA ILE A 71 12.74 5.04 -0.80
C ILE A 71 11.82 5.85 0.14
N LEU A 72 10.60 6.14 -0.30
CA LEU A 72 9.63 6.89 0.51
C LEU A 72 9.36 6.23 1.86
N LEU A 73 9.16 4.90 1.89
CA LEU A 73 8.89 4.18 3.14
C LEU A 73 10.11 4.18 4.08
N GLN A 74 11.33 4.14 3.52
CA GLN A 74 12.57 4.26 4.29
C GLN A 74 12.75 5.67 4.88
N GLU A 75 12.57 6.71 4.08
CA GLU A 75 12.67 8.12 4.51
C GLU A 75 11.65 8.44 5.62
N LEU A 76 10.42 7.95 5.48
CA LEU A 76 9.36 8.10 6.46
C LEU A 76 9.54 7.21 7.71
N LYS A 77 10.53 6.31 7.70
CA LYS A 77 10.77 5.32 8.76
C LYS A 77 9.51 4.50 9.07
N VAL A 78 8.79 4.07 8.03
CA VAL A 78 7.64 3.18 8.19
C VAL A 78 8.13 1.83 8.70
N GLU A 79 7.38 1.24 9.62
CA GLU A 79 7.71 -0.04 10.25
C GLU A 79 6.66 -1.10 9.86
N ASN A 80 6.95 -2.38 10.12
CA ASN A 80 6.01 -3.49 9.98
C ASN A 80 5.39 -3.63 8.57
N TYR A 81 6.21 -3.50 7.52
CA TYR A 81 5.77 -3.73 6.16
C TYR A 81 6.67 -4.72 5.41
N THR A 82 6.10 -5.39 4.41
CA THR A 82 6.84 -6.07 3.35
C THR A 82 6.36 -5.58 2.00
N ILE A 83 7.24 -5.54 1.00
CA ILE A 83 6.87 -5.19 -0.38
C ILE A 83 7.06 -6.41 -1.25
N GLU A 84 5.97 -6.84 -1.88
CA GLU A 84 5.94 -7.84 -2.92
C GLU A 84 5.91 -7.13 -4.27
N GLU A 85 7.06 -7.14 -4.94
CA GLU A 85 7.19 -6.56 -6.27
C GLU A 85 6.69 -7.54 -7.33
N ILE A 86 5.85 -7.06 -8.25
CA ILE A 86 5.39 -7.84 -9.40
C ILE A 86 5.67 -7.07 -10.70
N PRO A 87 5.96 -7.76 -11.82
CA PRO A 87 6.18 -7.07 -13.10
C PRO A 87 4.89 -6.41 -13.59
N GLY A 88 5.03 -5.23 -14.19
CA GLY A 88 3.95 -4.49 -14.84
C GLY A 88 4.16 -2.98 -14.81
N ASN A 89 3.50 -2.28 -15.74
CA ASN A 89 3.62 -0.83 -15.96
C ASN A 89 2.28 -0.08 -15.96
N ASP A 90 1.22 -0.77 -15.56
CA ASP A 90 -0.13 -0.25 -15.44
C ASP A 90 -0.57 -0.22 -13.95
N HIS A 91 -1.74 0.35 -13.66
CA HIS A 91 -2.33 0.39 -12.31
C HIS A 91 -3.50 -0.61 -12.13
N HIS A 92 -3.54 -1.64 -12.98
CA HIS A 92 -4.53 -2.72 -12.98
C HIS A 92 -3.96 -3.96 -12.29
N TYR A 93 -4.69 -4.50 -11.32
CA TYR A 93 -4.26 -5.62 -10.49
C TYR A 93 -5.26 -6.78 -10.65
N GLU A 94 -5.38 -7.27 -11.89
CA GLU A 94 -6.36 -8.29 -12.30
C GLU A 94 -5.97 -9.71 -11.89
N ASN A 95 -4.73 -9.91 -11.40
CA ASN A 95 -4.22 -11.19 -10.93
C ASN A 95 -4.75 -11.55 -9.54
N ILE A 96 -6.08 -11.56 -9.38
CA ILE A 96 -6.79 -11.90 -8.15
C ILE A 96 -6.35 -13.27 -7.61
N LYS A 97 -6.01 -14.24 -8.48
CA LYS A 97 -5.48 -15.55 -8.07
C LYS A 97 -4.15 -15.45 -7.33
N GLN A 98 -3.16 -14.73 -7.87
CA GLN A 98 -1.86 -14.54 -7.20
C GLN A 98 -2.01 -13.74 -5.91
N ILE A 99 -2.83 -12.68 -5.92
CA ILE A 99 -3.14 -11.88 -4.73
C ILE A 99 -3.80 -12.77 -3.66
N LYS A 100 -4.73 -13.64 -4.04
CA LYS A 100 -5.38 -14.60 -3.14
C LYS A 100 -4.37 -15.55 -2.50
N GLU A 101 -3.44 -16.10 -3.27
CA GLU A 101 -2.40 -16.99 -2.73
C GLU A 101 -1.49 -16.28 -1.73
N MET A 102 -1.13 -15.03 -1.99
CA MET A 102 -0.36 -14.21 -1.05
C MET A 102 -1.14 -13.89 0.23
N ILE A 103 -2.45 -13.60 0.13
CA ILE A 103 -3.32 -13.43 1.30
C ILE A 103 -3.34 -14.70 2.16
N LEU A 104 -3.49 -15.87 1.53
CA LEU A 104 -3.60 -17.15 2.24
C LEU A 104 -2.28 -17.62 2.85
N LYS A 105 -1.13 -17.36 2.20
CA LYS A 105 0.19 -17.71 2.75
C LYS A 105 0.61 -16.82 3.91
N GLY A 106 0.07 -15.60 3.98
CA GLY A 106 0.34 -14.65 5.06
C GLY A 106 -0.69 -14.65 6.18
N ALA A 107 -1.74 -15.47 6.14
CA ALA A 107 -2.76 -15.58 7.19
C ALA A 107 -2.35 -16.62 8.24
#